data_AF-A0A9P5EIM9-F1
#
_entry.id   AF-A0A9P5EIM9-F1
#
_cell.length_a   1.000
_cell.length_b   1.000
_cell.length_c   1.000
_cell.angle_alpha   90.00
_cell.angle_beta   90.00
_cell.angle_gamma   90.00
#
_symmetry.space_group_name_H-M   'P 1'
#
loop_
_entity.id
_entity.type
_entity.pdbx_description
1 polymer ?
#
loop_
_entity_poly.entity_id
_entity_poly.type
_entity_poly.pdbx_seq_one_letter_code
_entity_poly.pdbx_strand_id
1 'polypeptide(L)'
;METRRYNVDEKIDHRTLREVYLRPFKVGLEARPWTIMTSYQKINDERVDTSIYLIERILREELAFEAVVMSDWGRGGLNDTIQSLLATTDLEMPGPAIRRGNRLMAAVLSDEVDEKTYLNLCVKRLLRLIEKETLLPARNGNWISRQDGHIDQQTEELEADDVSGFQTVARQAARDGLVLLKNQDLLSIRPQNLNTVAIIGPHAKQPTAGGSGNAAVNPYYIANPNEAIAAQLRGQNQNLNISFEQEMPVSRTPPTLGNQIVKLNPAYHGLRMNFYAGNSFEEGIVATSFWKDSHI
;
A
#
# COMPACT_ATOMS: atom_id res chain seq x y z
N MET A 1 8.22 9.09 8.65
CA MET A 1 8.27 8.18 9.81
C MET A 1 7.15 8.66 10.70
N GLU A 2 6.06 7.89 10.76
CA GLU A 2 4.85 8.21 11.50
C GLU A 2 5.16 8.22 13.00
N THR A 3 5.41 9.43 13.53
CA THR A 3 6.08 9.68 14.81
C THR A 3 5.41 8.91 15.94
N ARG A 4 6.15 7.97 16.55
CA ARG A 4 5.71 7.13 17.67
C ARG A 4 4.36 6.43 17.45
N ARG A 5 3.96 6.14 16.20
CA ARG A 5 2.64 5.55 15.88
C ARG A 5 2.21 4.33 16.72
N TYR A 6 3.17 3.53 17.21
CA TYR A 6 2.90 2.36 18.04
C TYR A 6 2.55 2.68 19.50
N ASN A 7 2.88 3.89 19.97
CA ASN A 7 2.88 4.26 21.38
C ASN A 7 2.24 5.62 21.67
N VAL A 8 1.96 6.42 20.65
CA VAL A 8 1.28 7.71 20.82
C VAL A 8 -0.15 7.48 21.29
N ASP A 9 -0.62 8.36 22.15
CA ASP A 9 -1.99 8.39 22.66
C ASP A 9 -2.61 9.74 22.33
N GLU A 10 -3.54 9.70 21.39
CA GLU A 10 -4.24 10.88 20.91
C GLU A 10 -5.42 11.18 21.85
N LYS A 11 -5.37 12.36 22.48
CA LYS A 11 -6.45 12.84 23.35
C LYS A 11 -7.44 13.64 22.49
N ILE A 12 -8.57 13.02 22.19
CA ILE A 12 -9.57 13.55 21.25
C ILE A 12 -10.91 13.61 21.96
N ASP A 13 -11.50 14.81 22.05
CA ASP A 13 -12.84 14.95 22.62
C ASP A 13 -13.89 14.26 21.74
N HIS A 14 -15.04 13.92 22.34
CA HIS A 14 -16.08 13.15 21.66
C HIS A 14 -16.60 13.84 20.38
N ARG A 15 -16.72 15.17 20.38
CA ARG A 15 -17.25 15.89 19.22
C ARG A 15 -16.26 15.83 18.06
N THR A 16 -14.99 16.12 18.32
CA THR A 16 -13.93 16.06 17.30
C THR A 16 -13.77 14.63 16.77
N LEU A 17 -13.83 13.62 17.64
CA LEU A 17 -13.77 12.21 17.24
C LEU A 17 -14.89 11.87 16.25
N ARG A 18 -16.12 12.31 16.51
CA ARG A 18 -17.30 12.01 15.69
C ARG A 18 -17.38 12.82 14.40
N GLU A 19 -17.12 14.12 14.47
CA GLU A 19 -17.34 15.06 13.36
C GLU A 19 -16.17 15.07 12.35
N VAL A 20 -14.95 14.79 12.82
CA VAL A 20 -13.74 14.85 11.97
C VAL A 20 -13.21 13.46 11.63
N TYR A 21 -12.88 12.65 12.65
CA TYR A 21 -12.12 11.42 12.44
C TYR A 21 -12.98 10.22 12.03
N LEU A 22 -14.17 10.07 12.63
CA LEU A 22 -15.10 8.98 12.29
C LEU A 22 -15.99 9.31 11.10
N ARG A 23 -16.07 10.59 10.70
CA ARG A 23 -16.92 11.02 9.58
C ARG A 23 -16.57 10.34 8.25
N PRO A 24 -15.28 10.24 7.84
CA PRO A 24 -14.90 9.51 6.64
C PRO A 24 -15.24 8.03 6.70
N PHE A 25 -15.09 7.37 7.85
CA PHE A 25 -15.51 5.96 8.03
C PHE A 25 -17.01 5.81 7.85
N LYS A 26 -17.81 6.67 8.49
CA LYS A 26 -19.26 6.66 8.34
C LYS A 26 -19.69 6.80 6.87
N VAL A 27 -19.06 7.72 6.12
CA VAL A 27 -19.36 7.91 4.68
C VAL A 27 -18.87 6.71 3.87
N GLY A 28 -17.66 6.22 4.13
CA GLY A 28 -17.08 5.06 3.42
C GLY A 28 -17.89 3.78 3.61
N LEU A 29 -18.56 3.61 4.75
CA LEU A 29 -19.44 2.48 5.03
C LEU A 29 -20.65 2.40 4.08
N GLU A 30 -21.05 3.50 3.44
CA GLU A 30 -22.12 3.49 2.43
C GLU A 30 -21.76 2.60 1.22
N ALA A 31 -20.46 2.46 0.91
CA ALA A 31 -19.96 1.56 -0.12
C ALA A 31 -19.96 0.08 0.32
N ARG A 32 -20.33 -0.23 1.58
CA ARG A 32 -20.31 -1.57 2.18
C ARG A 32 -18.96 -2.27 2.00
N PRO A 33 -17.86 -1.69 2.52
CA PRO A 33 -16.53 -2.27 2.39
C PRO A 33 -16.49 -3.65 3.05
N TRP A 34 -15.65 -4.54 2.52
CA TRP A 34 -15.59 -5.92 3.01
C TRP A 34 -14.71 -6.04 4.24
N THR A 35 -13.82 -5.06 4.44
CA THR A 35 -12.88 -5.03 5.54
C THR A 35 -12.67 -3.60 6.05
N ILE A 36 -12.32 -3.48 7.33
CA ILE A 36 -11.77 -2.28 7.95
C ILE A 36 -10.52 -2.68 8.72
N MET A 37 -9.55 -1.77 8.77
CA MET A 37 -8.29 -1.99 9.47
C MET A 37 -8.20 -1.06 10.69
N THR A 38 -7.80 -1.63 11.83
CA THR A 38 -7.51 -0.83 13.03
C THR A 38 -6.20 -0.06 12.83
N SER A 39 -6.02 1.01 13.58
CA SER A 39 -4.78 1.79 13.55
C SER A 39 -3.89 1.47 14.75
N TYR A 40 -2.60 1.82 14.68
CA TYR A 40 -1.60 1.42 15.68
C TYR A 40 -1.69 2.15 17.03
N GLN A 41 -2.12 3.41 16.99
CA GLN A 41 -2.04 4.32 18.12
C GLN A 41 -3.11 4.03 19.18
N LYS A 42 -3.02 4.75 20.29
CA LYS A 42 -4.11 4.86 21.25
C LYS A 42 -4.97 6.08 20.96
N ILE A 43 -6.25 6.00 21.33
CA ILE A 43 -7.17 7.13 21.38
C ILE A 43 -7.79 7.12 22.77
N ASN A 44 -7.61 8.19 23.52
CA ASN A 44 -8.12 8.34 24.89
C ASN A 44 -7.75 7.13 25.78
N ASP A 45 -6.45 6.82 25.88
CA ASP A 45 -5.84 5.75 26.70
C ASP A 45 -6.02 4.31 26.20
N GLU A 46 -6.94 4.06 25.26
CA GLU A 46 -7.20 2.73 24.71
C GLU A 46 -6.52 2.51 23.36
N ARG A 47 -5.91 1.33 23.18
CA ARG A 47 -5.43 0.92 21.85
C ARG A 47 -6.63 0.58 20.97
N VAL A 48 -6.61 1.04 19.72
CA VAL A 48 -7.77 0.89 18.82
C VAL A 48 -8.12 -0.59 18.64
N ASP A 49 -7.12 -1.47 18.45
CA ASP A 49 -7.34 -2.90 18.22
C ASP A 49 -7.95 -3.68 19.39
N THR A 50 -7.94 -3.09 20.59
CA THR A 50 -8.53 -3.65 21.81
C THR A 50 -9.66 -2.80 22.38
N SER A 51 -10.09 -1.74 21.68
CA SER A 51 -11.08 -0.81 22.20
C SER A 51 -12.50 -1.30 21.90
N ILE A 52 -13.18 -1.80 22.94
CA ILE A 52 -14.61 -2.14 22.90
C ILE A 52 -15.44 -0.91 22.52
N TYR A 53 -15.05 0.27 23.01
CA TYR A 53 -15.77 1.50 22.69
C TYR A 53 -15.71 1.84 21.19
N LEU A 54 -14.52 1.82 20.58
CA LEU A 54 -14.36 2.20 19.18
C LEU A 54 -14.85 1.12 18.21
N ILE A 55 -14.55 -0.14 18.48
CA ILE A 55 -14.86 -1.22 17.55
C ILE A 55 -16.26 -1.79 17.82
N GLU A 56 -16.52 -2.36 18.99
CA GLU A 56 -17.81 -2.98 19.27
C GLU A 56 -18.93 -1.93 19.31
N ARG A 57 -18.85 -0.95 20.20
CA ARG A 57 -19.95 0.01 20.41
C ARG A 57 -20.15 0.95 19.21
N ILE A 58 -19.10 1.62 18.76
CA ILE A 58 -19.24 2.56 17.64
C ILE A 58 -19.35 1.83 16.30
N LEU A 59 -18.36 1.02 15.95
CA LEU A 59 -18.30 0.46 14.59
C LEU A 59 -19.32 -0.66 14.37
N ARG A 60 -19.47 -1.62 15.31
CA ARG A 60 -20.45 -2.71 15.16
C ARG A 60 -21.88 -2.28 15.47
N GLU A 61 -22.13 -1.67 16.63
CA GLU A 61 -23.50 -1.38 17.07
C GLU A 61 -24.06 -0.11 16.41
N GLU A 62 -23.38 1.03 16.56
CA GLU A 62 -23.92 2.31 16.05
C GLU A 62 -23.83 2.45 14.54
N LEU A 63 -22.73 2.00 13.93
CA LEU A 63 -22.50 2.08 12.48
C LEU A 63 -22.88 0.80 11.72
N ALA A 64 -23.36 -0.23 12.42
CA ALA A 64 -23.85 -1.49 11.85
C ALA A 64 -22.84 -2.19 10.91
N PHE A 65 -21.53 -2.12 11.20
CA PHE A 65 -20.52 -2.77 10.38
C PHE A 65 -20.39 -4.26 10.71
N GLU A 66 -20.84 -5.13 9.79
CA GLU A 66 -20.86 -6.58 10.01
C GLU A 66 -19.69 -7.36 9.39
N ALA A 67 -18.84 -6.70 8.60
CA ALA A 67 -17.76 -7.36 7.84
C ALA A 67 -16.46 -7.47 8.66
N VAL A 68 -15.32 -7.78 8.03
CA VAL A 68 -14.10 -8.14 8.78
C VAL A 68 -13.39 -6.89 9.33
N VAL A 69 -12.99 -6.93 10.61
CA VAL A 69 -12.04 -5.97 11.18
C VAL A 69 -10.69 -6.66 11.34
N MET A 70 -9.64 -6.11 10.74
CA MET A 70 -8.28 -6.65 10.86
C MET A 70 -7.34 -5.68 11.56
N SER A 71 -6.29 -6.19 12.17
CA SER A 71 -5.22 -5.35 12.69
C SER A 71 -4.37 -4.76 11.57
N ASP A 72 -3.72 -3.62 11.82
CA ASP A 72 -2.55 -3.21 11.03
C ASP A 72 -1.38 -4.21 11.26
N TRP A 73 -0.26 -4.02 10.57
CA TRP A 73 0.83 -4.98 10.48
C TRP A 73 1.85 -4.96 11.62
N GLY A 74 2.22 -6.16 12.05
CA GLY A 74 3.42 -6.41 12.84
C GLY A 74 3.16 -6.34 14.33
N ARG A 75 4.24 -6.32 15.12
CA ARG A 75 4.17 -6.52 16.59
C ARG A 75 3.33 -5.49 17.34
N GLY A 76 3.07 -4.31 16.75
CA GLY A 76 2.21 -3.27 17.33
C GLY A 76 0.80 -3.21 16.74
N GLY A 77 0.48 -4.05 15.76
CA GLY A 77 -0.82 -4.08 15.08
C GLY A 77 -1.93 -4.67 15.95
N LEU A 78 -1.67 -5.84 16.53
CA LEU A 78 -2.52 -6.44 17.56
C LEU A 78 -1.76 -6.47 18.89
N ASN A 79 -2.39 -6.03 19.97
CA ASN A 79 -1.72 -5.72 21.24
C ASN A 79 -2.16 -6.60 22.40
N ASP A 80 -3.27 -7.32 22.28
CA ASP A 80 -3.73 -8.29 23.27
C ASP A 80 -4.46 -9.46 22.61
N THR A 81 -4.35 -10.67 23.16
CA THR A 81 -5.00 -11.87 22.60
C THR A 81 -6.50 -11.89 22.88
N ILE A 82 -6.90 -11.60 24.13
CA ILE A 82 -8.29 -11.73 24.59
C ILE A 82 -9.04 -10.43 24.36
N GLN A 83 -8.48 -9.30 24.78
CA GLN A 83 -9.17 -7.99 24.70
C GLN A 83 -9.46 -7.59 23.25
N SER A 84 -8.58 -7.92 22.30
CA SER A 84 -8.88 -7.68 20.89
C SER A 84 -10.04 -8.55 20.37
N LEU A 85 -10.28 -9.72 20.97
CA LEU A 85 -11.38 -10.61 20.59
C LEU A 85 -12.70 -10.09 21.12
N LEU A 86 -12.70 -9.65 22.37
CA LEU A 86 -13.83 -9.01 23.01
C LEU A 86 -14.21 -7.73 22.26
N ALA A 87 -13.24 -6.92 21.85
CA ALA A 87 -13.46 -5.74 21.02
C ALA A 87 -13.94 -6.06 19.59
N THR A 88 -13.98 -7.33 19.17
CA THR A 88 -14.36 -7.80 17.82
C THR A 88 -13.38 -7.46 16.69
N THR A 89 -12.09 -7.37 17.01
CA THR A 89 -11.00 -7.42 16.00
C THR A 89 -10.83 -8.86 15.55
N ASP A 90 -11.17 -9.13 14.29
CA ASP A 90 -11.33 -10.49 13.76
C ASP A 90 -9.99 -11.11 13.33
N LEU A 91 -9.08 -10.34 12.70
CA LEU A 91 -7.87 -10.89 12.07
C LEU A 91 -6.58 -10.22 12.58
N GLU A 92 -5.60 -11.03 13.00
CA GLU A 92 -4.22 -10.59 13.28
C GLU A 92 -3.40 -10.56 12.00
N MET A 93 -2.70 -9.45 11.75
CA MET A 93 -1.83 -9.26 10.59
C MET A 93 -0.39 -8.84 10.99
N PRO A 94 0.64 -9.29 10.24
CA PRO A 94 0.64 -10.39 9.27
C PRO A 94 0.77 -11.76 9.94
N GLY A 95 0.74 -12.81 9.13
CA GLY A 95 1.23 -14.12 9.53
C GLY A 95 2.78 -14.20 9.60
N PRO A 96 3.34 -15.18 10.34
CA PRO A 96 2.63 -16.11 11.23
C PRO A 96 2.11 -15.40 12.49
N ALA A 97 0.97 -15.85 13.00
CA ALA A 97 0.28 -15.24 14.13
C ALA A 97 1.14 -15.30 15.41
N ILE A 98 1.24 -14.17 16.13
CA ILE A 98 1.96 -14.08 17.40
C ILE A 98 0.98 -14.22 18.57
N ARG A 99 -0.21 -13.64 18.45
CA ARG A 99 -1.20 -13.55 19.53
C ARG A 99 -2.42 -14.43 19.32
N ARG A 100 -2.84 -14.66 18.08
CA ARG A 100 -4.03 -15.42 17.70
C ARG A 100 -3.76 -16.84 17.23
N GLY A 101 -2.51 -17.29 17.34
CA GLY A 101 -2.13 -18.69 17.24
C GLY A 101 -2.27 -19.40 18.59
N ASN A 102 -1.18 -20.03 19.05
CA ASN A 102 -1.16 -20.86 20.26
C ASN A 102 -1.70 -20.17 21.54
N ARG A 103 -1.54 -18.85 21.66
CA ARG A 103 -2.04 -18.09 22.82
C ARG A 103 -3.57 -18.04 22.88
N LEU A 104 -4.24 -17.84 21.73
CA LEU A 104 -5.70 -17.87 21.70
C LEU A 104 -6.22 -19.28 21.96
N MET A 105 -5.57 -20.29 21.37
CA MET A 105 -5.91 -21.69 21.63
C MET A 105 -5.85 -22.01 23.13
N ALA A 106 -4.79 -21.60 23.81
CA ALA A 106 -4.66 -21.79 25.25
C ALA A 106 -5.79 -21.10 26.04
N ALA A 107 -6.15 -19.86 25.70
CA ALA A 107 -7.21 -19.10 26.36
C ALA A 107 -8.61 -19.71 26.16
N VAL A 108 -8.87 -20.33 25.00
CA VAL A 108 -10.13 -21.06 24.76
C VAL A 108 -10.16 -22.34 25.58
N LEU A 109 -9.06 -23.11 25.58
CA LEU A 109 -8.97 -24.37 26.33
C LEU A 109 -9.01 -24.18 27.86
N SER A 110 -8.66 -22.98 28.36
CA SER A 110 -8.76 -22.61 29.77
C SER A 110 -10.08 -21.94 30.15
N ASP A 111 -11.06 -21.87 29.24
CA ASP A 111 -12.35 -21.17 29.43
C ASP A 111 -12.21 -19.66 29.77
N GLU A 112 -11.07 -19.04 29.45
CA GLU A 112 -10.88 -17.58 29.61
C GLU A 112 -11.67 -16.77 28.58
N VAL A 113 -12.05 -17.39 27.46
CA VAL A 113 -12.86 -16.79 26.41
C VAL A 113 -13.96 -17.76 26.00
N ASP A 114 -15.20 -17.28 25.99
CA ASP A 114 -16.30 -18.05 25.41
C ASP A 114 -16.15 -18.16 23.89
N GLU A 115 -15.85 -19.37 23.43
CA GLU A 115 -15.68 -19.71 22.01
C GLU A 115 -16.92 -19.32 21.20
N LYS A 116 -18.13 -19.58 21.73
CA LYS A 116 -19.36 -19.38 20.99
C LYS A 116 -19.70 -17.91 20.81
N THR A 117 -19.53 -17.10 21.84
CA THR A 117 -19.85 -15.67 21.81
C THR A 117 -18.85 -14.89 20.97
N TYR A 118 -17.55 -15.17 21.11
CA TYR A 118 -16.54 -14.30 20.49
C TYR A 118 -15.81 -14.94 19.31
N LEU A 119 -15.30 -16.17 19.47
CA LEU A 119 -14.48 -16.79 18.43
C LEU A 119 -15.31 -17.20 17.20
N ASN A 120 -16.45 -17.87 17.41
CA ASN A 120 -17.30 -18.34 16.32
C ASN A 120 -17.86 -17.19 15.47
N LEU A 121 -18.17 -16.05 16.08
CA LEU A 121 -18.61 -14.85 15.34
C LEU A 121 -17.49 -14.26 14.47
N CYS A 122 -16.27 -14.17 15.02
CA CYS A 122 -15.09 -13.75 14.28
C CYS A 122 -14.83 -14.68 13.07
N VAL A 123 -14.78 -15.99 13.30
CA VAL A 123 -14.58 -17.00 12.25
C VAL A 123 -15.67 -16.92 11.20
N LYS A 124 -16.93 -16.71 11.59
CA LYS A 124 -18.05 -16.55 10.64
C LYS A 124 -17.87 -15.33 9.73
N ARG A 125 -17.36 -14.20 10.22
CA ARG A 125 -17.07 -13.02 9.38
C ARG A 125 -15.97 -13.31 8.37
N LEU A 126 -14.91 -14.01 8.80
CA LEU A 126 -13.82 -14.44 7.91
C LEU A 126 -14.31 -15.43 6.85
N LEU A 127 -15.10 -16.44 7.23
CA LEU A 127 -15.67 -17.40 6.28
C LEU A 127 -16.58 -16.72 5.26
N ARG A 128 -17.37 -15.72 5.66
CA ARG A 128 -18.19 -14.91 4.73
C ARG A 128 -17.32 -14.13 3.73
N LEU A 129 -16.18 -13.60 4.18
CA LEU A 129 -15.23 -12.92 3.29
C LEU A 129 -14.64 -13.91 2.27
N ILE A 130 -14.17 -15.06 2.74
CA ILE A 130 -13.61 -16.13 1.88
C ILE A 130 -14.66 -16.66 0.89
N GLU A 131 -15.91 -16.83 1.33
CA GLU A 131 -17.04 -17.23 0.49
C GLU A 131 -17.30 -16.19 -0.61
N LYS A 132 -17.26 -14.91 -0.25
CA LYS A 132 -17.50 -13.79 -1.17
C LYS A 132 -16.43 -13.68 -2.25
N GLU A 133 -15.18 -13.99 -1.90
CA GLU A 133 -14.05 -14.14 -2.83
C GLU A 133 -14.12 -15.47 -3.62
N THR A 134 -15.15 -16.29 -3.42
CA THR A 134 -15.32 -17.61 -4.06
C THR A 134 -14.17 -18.59 -3.78
N LEU A 135 -13.49 -18.41 -2.65
CA LEU A 135 -12.35 -19.23 -2.22
C LEU A 135 -12.75 -20.42 -1.35
N LEU A 136 -14.03 -20.52 -0.96
CA LEU A 136 -14.51 -21.69 -0.23
C LEU A 136 -14.62 -22.91 -1.18
N PRO A 137 -14.30 -24.12 -0.69
CA PRO A 137 -14.60 -25.36 -1.41
C PRO A 137 -16.06 -25.43 -1.85
N ALA A 138 -16.31 -25.98 -3.04
CA ALA A 138 -17.62 -26.55 -3.34
C ALA A 138 -17.96 -27.61 -2.29
N ARG A 139 -19.25 -27.84 -2.01
CA ARG A 139 -19.80 -28.78 -1.00
C ARG A 139 -19.22 -30.21 -0.99
N ASN A 140 -18.39 -30.57 -1.97
CA ASN A 140 -17.76 -31.87 -2.16
C ASN A 140 -16.39 -32.00 -1.43
N GLY A 141 -16.03 -31.05 -0.57
CA GLY A 141 -14.90 -31.19 0.38
C GLY A 141 -13.51 -30.92 -0.20
N ASN A 142 -13.39 -30.72 -1.51
CA ASN A 142 -12.15 -30.24 -2.10
C ASN A 142 -12.08 -28.73 -1.94
N TRP A 143 -11.25 -28.26 -1.00
CA TRP A 143 -10.75 -26.89 -1.04
C TRP A 143 -10.30 -26.64 -2.47
N ILE A 144 -10.44 -25.42 -2.97
CA ILE A 144 -9.61 -24.98 -4.09
C ILE A 144 -8.18 -25.01 -3.54
N SER A 145 -7.61 -26.21 -3.52
CA SER A 145 -6.19 -26.41 -3.61
C SER A 145 -5.92 -25.75 -4.95
N ARG A 146 -5.41 -24.52 -4.91
CA ARG A 146 -4.30 -24.23 -5.79
C ARG A 146 -3.33 -25.34 -5.45
N GLN A 147 -3.42 -26.45 -6.21
CA GLN A 147 -2.45 -27.51 -6.16
C GLN A 147 -1.13 -26.78 -6.27
N ASP A 148 -0.29 -27.05 -5.28
CA ASP A 148 1.01 -26.47 -5.07
C ASP A 148 0.98 -25.28 -4.10
N GLY A 149 1.33 -25.58 -2.85
CA GLY A 149 1.92 -24.61 -1.92
C GLY A 149 3.27 -24.04 -2.40
N HIS A 150 3.62 -24.30 -3.67
CA HIS A 150 4.31 -23.32 -4.49
C HIS A 150 3.28 -22.25 -4.87
N ILE A 151 3.26 -21.13 -4.13
CA ILE A 151 3.13 -19.88 -4.89
C ILE A 151 4.29 -20.00 -5.87
N ASP A 152 4.00 -20.30 -7.13
CA ASP A 152 5.01 -20.23 -8.15
C ASP A 152 5.56 -18.81 -8.01
N GLN A 153 6.79 -18.72 -7.50
CA GLN A 153 7.53 -17.47 -7.47
C GLN A 153 8.01 -17.15 -8.89
N GLN A 154 7.58 -17.88 -9.91
CA GLN A 154 7.08 -17.20 -11.10
C GLN A 154 5.86 -16.37 -10.66
N THR A 155 6.15 -15.20 -10.09
CA THR A 155 5.52 -14.01 -10.65
C THR A 155 5.72 -14.10 -12.17
N GLU A 156 4.84 -14.83 -12.85
CA GLU A 156 4.30 -14.33 -14.09
C GLU A 156 3.90 -12.91 -13.69
N GLU A 157 4.73 -11.95 -14.09
CA GLU A 157 4.27 -10.58 -14.24
C GLU A 157 3.00 -10.77 -15.06
N LEU A 158 1.84 -10.84 -14.40
CA LEU A 158 0.56 -10.85 -15.05
C LEU A 158 0.60 -9.56 -15.86
N GLU A 159 0.91 -9.67 -17.14
CA GLU A 159 0.88 -8.54 -18.05
C GLU A 159 -0.53 -7.99 -17.88
N ALA A 160 -0.64 -6.74 -17.46
CA ALA A 160 -1.96 -6.16 -17.30
C ALA A 160 -2.66 -6.27 -18.65
N ASP A 161 -3.75 -7.03 -18.68
CA ASP A 161 -4.54 -7.28 -19.89
C ASP A 161 -4.96 -5.97 -20.59
N ASP A 162 -4.99 -4.85 -19.86
CA ASP A 162 -5.28 -3.51 -20.40
C ASP A 162 -4.38 -2.40 -19.81
N VAL A 163 -3.10 -2.39 -20.19
CA VAL A 163 -2.22 -1.25 -19.92
C VAL A 163 -2.81 0.05 -20.47
N SER A 164 -3.47 0.04 -21.63
CA SER A 164 -3.96 1.24 -22.30
C SER A 164 -5.11 1.96 -21.58
N GLY A 165 -6.07 1.21 -21.05
CA GLY A 165 -7.16 1.72 -20.22
C GLY A 165 -6.64 2.25 -18.88
N PHE A 166 -5.70 1.52 -18.26
CA PHE A 166 -5.02 2.00 -17.05
C PHE A 166 -4.34 3.35 -17.27
N GLN A 167 -3.57 3.50 -18.36
CA GLN A 167 -2.92 4.77 -18.72
C GLN A 167 -3.90 5.92 -18.87
N THR A 168 -5.05 5.65 -19.49
CA THR A 168 -6.09 6.65 -19.72
C THR A 168 -6.69 7.14 -18.41
N VAL A 169 -7.06 6.22 -17.52
CA VAL A 169 -7.64 6.55 -16.21
C VAL A 169 -6.62 7.26 -15.32
N ALA A 170 -5.39 6.74 -15.25
CA ALA A 170 -4.33 7.35 -14.44
C ALA A 170 -4.00 8.77 -14.90
N ARG A 171 -3.89 9.00 -16.23
CA ARG A 171 -3.66 10.32 -16.79
C ARG A 171 -4.83 11.26 -16.52
N GLN A 172 -6.07 10.79 -16.63
CA GLN A 172 -7.24 11.61 -16.36
C GLN A 172 -7.30 12.02 -14.88
N ALA A 173 -7.14 11.08 -13.95
CA ALA A 173 -7.10 11.35 -12.52
C ALA A 173 -5.97 12.33 -12.16
N ALA A 174 -4.77 12.17 -12.74
CA ALA A 174 -3.67 13.10 -12.54
C ALA A 174 -4.00 14.51 -13.05
N ARG A 175 -4.66 14.64 -14.21
CA ARG A 175 -5.06 15.94 -14.76
C ARG A 175 -6.12 16.63 -13.91
N ASP A 176 -7.12 15.88 -13.47
CA ASP A 176 -8.24 16.42 -12.68
C ASP A 176 -7.83 16.74 -11.23
N GLY A 177 -6.78 16.07 -10.72
CA GLY A 177 -6.21 16.34 -9.40
C GLY A 177 -5.24 17.53 -9.35
N LEU A 178 -4.84 18.11 -10.50
CA LEU A 178 -3.96 19.28 -10.52
C LEU A 178 -4.72 20.54 -10.09
N VAL A 179 -4.15 21.27 -9.12
CA VAL A 179 -4.71 22.53 -8.63
C VAL A 179 -3.85 23.70 -9.09
N LEU A 180 -4.43 24.62 -9.85
CA LEU A 180 -3.78 25.87 -10.22
C LEU A 180 -3.79 26.84 -9.02
N LEU A 181 -2.65 27.02 -8.36
CA LEU A 181 -2.53 27.90 -7.20
C LEU A 181 -2.36 29.38 -7.56
N LYS A 182 -1.60 29.68 -8.62
CA LYS A 182 -1.30 31.05 -9.05
C LYS A 182 -1.11 31.09 -10.56
N ASN A 183 -1.72 32.07 -11.21
CA ASN A 183 -1.50 32.41 -12.61
C ASN A 183 -1.61 33.92 -12.79
N GLN A 184 -0.55 34.57 -13.27
CA GLN A 184 -0.54 36.00 -13.62
C GLN A 184 -0.48 36.13 -15.15
N ASP A 185 -1.46 35.52 -15.82
CA ASP A 185 -1.54 35.42 -17.29
C ASP A 185 -0.30 34.79 -17.97
N LEU A 186 0.40 33.91 -17.26
CA LEU A 186 1.59 33.19 -17.75
C LEU A 186 1.24 31.84 -18.36
N LEU A 187 0.20 31.17 -17.88
CA LEU A 187 -0.24 29.87 -18.37
C LEU A 187 -1.08 30.00 -19.65
N SER A 188 -1.42 28.86 -20.27
CA SER A 188 -1.84 28.77 -21.67
C SER A 188 -0.71 29.20 -22.62
N ILE A 189 0.48 28.65 -22.37
CA ILE A 189 1.69 28.83 -23.17
C ILE A 189 1.34 28.67 -24.64
N ARG A 190 1.69 29.69 -25.46
CA ARG A 190 1.50 29.71 -26.92
C ARG A 190 2.84 29.46 -27.59
N PRO A 191 3.21 28.20 -27.88
CA PRO A 191 4.57 27.87 -28.31
C PRO A 191 4.95 28.52 -29.64
N GLN A 192 3.96 28.90 -30.45
CA GLN A 192 4.15 29.61 -31.73
C GLN A 192 4.77 31.00 -31.55
N ASN A 193 4.62 31.61 -30.38
CA ASN A 193 5.16 32.94 -30.06
C ASN A 193 6.50 32.87 -29.32
N LEU A 194 7.06 31.67 -29.15
CA LEU A 194 8.29 31.44 -28.41
C LEU A 194 9.39 30.97 -29.35
N ASN A 195 10.61 31.42 -29.09
CA ASN A 195 11.80 30.96 -29.79
C ASN A 195 12.58 29.95 -28.93
N THR A 196 12.51 30.11 -27.61
CA THR A 196 13.28 29.32 -26.65
C THR A 196 12.45 29.01 -25.40
N VAL A 197 12.59 27.79 -24.87
CA VAL A 197 12.05 27.37 -23.57
C VAL A 197 13.14 26.65 -22.78
N ALA A 198 13.32 27.02 -21.52
CA ALA A 198 14.17 26.29 -20.58
C ALA A 198 13.30 25.53 -19.58
N ILE A 199 13.53 24.22 -19.44
CA ILE A 199 12.90 23.38 -18.42
C ILE A 199 13.91 23.21 -17.29
N ILE A 200 13.54 23.64 -16.08
CA ILE A 200 14.47 23.71 -14.96
C ILE A 200 13.92 22.94 -13.77
N GLY A 201 14.78 22.12 -13.16
CA GLY A 201 14.55 21.52 -11.85
C GLY A 201 14.67 19.99 -11.82
N PRO A 202 14.98 19.42 -10.65
CA PRO A 202 15.34 18.01 -10.51
C PRO A 202 14.21 17.04 -10.88
N HIS A 203 12.96 17.42 -10.61
CA HIS A 203 11.80 16.57 -10.89
C HIS A 203 11.35 16.58 -12.35
N ALA A 204 11.96 17.40 -13.21
CA ALA A 204 11.58 17.41 -14.62
C ALA A 204 11.97 16.10 -15.34
N LYS A 205 13.12 15.50 -14.99
CA LYS A 205 13.52 14.17 -15.50
C LYS A 205 13.25 13.03 -14.52
N GLN A 206 13.23 13.31 -13.22
CA GLN A 206 12.99 12.31 -12.16
C GLN A 206 11.76 12.70 -11.33
N PRO A 207 10.54 12.57 -11.89
CA PRO A 207 9.34 12.97 -11.18
C PRO A 207 9.06 12.05 -9.99
N THR A 208 8.36 12.58 -8.99
CA THR A 208 7.80 11.77 -7.91
C THR A 208 6.46 11.18 -8.36
N ALA A 209 6.46 9.90 -8.75
CA ALA A 209 5.25 9.21 -9.21
C ALA A 209 4.28 8.84 -8.08
N GLY A 210 4.76 8.75 -6.83
CA GLY A 210 3.93 8.38 -5.68
C GLY A 210 4.64 8.59 -4.35
N GLY A 211 3.90 8.38 -3.26
CA GLY A 211 4.45 8.36 -1.91
C GLY A 211 5.32 7.14 -1.63
N SER A 212 6.01 7.15 -0.49
CA SER A 212 6.84 6.04 -0.03
C SER A 212 6.10 5.09 0.92
N GLY A 213 6.71 3.95 1.25
CA GLY A 213 6.19 3.01 2.24
C GLY A 213 5.19 2.02 1.64
N ASN A 214 4.18 1.62 2.39
CA ASN A 214 3.22 0.57 1.96
C ASN A 214 2.34 0.99 0.77
N ALA A 215 2.28 2.28 0.43
CA ALA A 215 1.57 2.80 -0.74
C ALA A 215 2.46 2.86 -2.01
N ALA A 216 3.75 2.54 -1.89
CA ALA A 216 4.65 2.52 -3.04
C ALA A 216 4.33 1.29 -3.92
N VAL A 217 4.22 1.53 -5.22
CA VAL A 217 4.00 0.50 -6.23
C VAL A 217 5.14 0.54 -7.24
N ASN A 218 5.39 -0.58 -7.93
CA ASN A 218 6.29 -0.61 -9.08
C ASN A 218 5.47 -0.29 -10.35
N PRO A 219 5.57 0.93 -10.92
CA PRO A 219 4.73 1.31 -12.06
C PRO A 219 5.24 0.68 -13.36
N TYR A 220 4.34 0.45 -14.33
CA TYR A 220 4.73 -0.01 -15.67
C TYR A 220 5.66 0.96 -16.41
N TYR A 221 5.49 2.26 -16.16
CA TYR A 221 6.34 3.32 -16.69
C TYR A 221 6.13 4.61 -15.90
N ILE A 222 7.06 5.55 -16.04
CA ILE A 222 6.95 6.89 -15.47
C ILE A 222 7.13 7.90 -16.59
N ALA A 223 6.09 8.71 -16.86
CA ALA A 223 6.20 9.81 -17.81
C ALA A 223 6.95 10.97 -17.17
N ASN A 224 8.15 11.30 -17.68
CA ASN A 224 8.91 12.42 -17.14
C ASN A 224 8.40 13.77 -17.72
N PRO A 225 8.20 14.80 -16.87
CA PRO A 225 7.69 16.11 -17.31
C PRO A 225 8.52 16.77 -18.41
N ASN A 226 9.84 16.60 -18.38
CA ASN A 226 10.76 17.18 -19.35
C ASN A 226 10.45 16.74 -20.78
N GLU A 227 10.36 15.42 -21.02
CA GLU A 227 10.03 14.86 -22.33
C GLU A 227 8.58 15.14 -22.71
N ALA A 228 7.64 14.99 -21.77
CA ALA A 228 6.22 15.22 -22.03
C ALA A 228 5.93 16.68 -22.45
N ILE A 229 6.52 17.66 -21.74
CA ILE A 229 6.40 19.08 -22.08
C ILE A 229 7.11 19.35 -23.41
N ALA A 230 8.34 18.87 -23.59
CA ALA A 230 9.10 19.10 -24.83
C ALA A 230 8.38 18.55 -26.06
N ALA A 231 7.80 17.34 -25.97
CA ALA A 231 7.02 16.74 -27.04
C ALA A 231 5.78 17.60 -27.38
N GLN A 232 5.03 18.05 -26.36
CA GLN A 232 3.84 18.87 -26.55
C GLN A 232 4.16 20.25 -27.17
N LEU A 233 5.27 20.87 -26.78
CA LEU A 233 5.72 22.14 -27.32
C LEU A 233 6.19 22.01 -28.77
N ARG A 234 7.00 20.99 -29.08
CA ARG A 234 7.49 20.73 -30.45
C ARG A 234 6.38 20.34 -31.41
N GLY A 235 5.33 19.67 -30.93
CA GLY A 235 4.12 19.40 -31.72
C GLY A 235 3.41 20.68 -32.21
N GLN A 236 3.65 21.82 -31.57
CA GLN A 236 3.06 23.12 -31.92
C GLN A 236 4.05 24.09 -32.57
N ASN A 237 5.35 23.98 -32.27
CA ASN A 237 6.42 24.76 -32.88
C ASN A 237 7.69 23.90 -32.98
N GLN A 238 7.97 23.38 -34.18
CA GLN A 238 9.11 22.51 -34.43
C GLN A 238 10.47 23.23 -34.34
N ASN A 239 10.49 24.56 -34.50
CA ASN A 239 11.70 25.37 -34.47
C ASN A 239 12.06 25.85 -33.06
N LEU A 240 11.29 25.44 -32.04
CA LEU A 240 11.50 25.87 -30.67
C LEU A 240 12.79 25.27 -30.10
N ASN A 241 13.69 26.12 -29.62
CA ASN A 241 14.86 25.68 -28.89
C ASN A 241 14.47 25.31 -27.45
N ILE A 242 14.61 24.05 -27.07
CA ILE A 242 14.26 23.57 -25.72
C ILE A 242 15.51 23.05 -25.03
N SER A 243 15.87 23.67 -23.91
CA SER A 243 16.96 23.23 -23.04
C SER A 243 16.43 22.69 -21.71
N PHE A 244 17.24 21.87 -21.05
CA PHE A 244 16.96 21.34 -19.71
C PHE A 244 18.16 21.55 -18.81
N GLU A 245 17.92 22.02 -17.59
CA GLU A 245 18.92 22.07 -16.52
C GLU A 245 18.35 21.53 -15.22
N GLN A 246 19.11 20.67 -14.53
CA GLN A 246 18.68 20.07 -13.27
C GLN A 246 18.75 21.06 -12.11
N GLU A 247 19.74 21.97 -12.16
CA GLU A 247 20.18 22.82 -11.04
C GLU A 247 20.62 22.02 -9.80
N MET A 248 19.82 22.04 -8.74
CA MET A 248 20.20 21.50 -7.43
C MET A 248 19.65 20.08 -7.23
N PRO A 249 20.50 19.09 -6.93
CA PRO A 249 20.04 17.77 -6.51
C PRO A 249 19.28 17.85 -5.18
N VAL A 250 18.11 17.21 -5.10
CA VAL A 250 17.24 17.21 -3.91
C VAL A 250 17.04 15.81 -3.32
N SER A 251 17.87 14.84 -3.72
CA SER A 251 17.75 13.48 -3.23
C SER A 251 18.05 13.40 -1.73
N ARG A 252 17.16 12.76 -0.99
CA ARG A 252 17.32 12.51 0.44
C ARG A 252 18.40 11.47 0.74
N THR A 253 18.66 10.58 -0.20
CA THR A 253 19.66 9.51 -0.12
C THR A 253 20.69 9.69 -1.24
N PRO A 254 21.89 9.08 -1.11
CA PRO A 254 22.82 9.01 -2.23
C PRO A 254 22.14 8.45 -3.49
N PRO A 255 22.52 8.91 -4.70
CA PRO A 255 21.97 8.40 -5.94
C PRO A 255 22.20 6.89 -6.03
N THR A 256 21.25 6.18 -6.64
CA THR A 256 21.42 4.74 -6.91
C THR A 256 22.57 4.54 -7.88
N LEU A 257 23.25 3.39 -7.76
CA LEU A 257 24.37 3.05 -8.63
C LEU A 257 23.95 3.00 -10.12
N GLY A 258 22.67 2.70 -10.40
CA GLY A 258 22.03 2.83 -11.72
C GLY A 258 22.90 2.33 -12.87
N ASN A 259 23.08 3.19 -13.89
CA ASN A 259 23.90 2.96 -15.08
C ASN A 259 25.39 2.62 -14.82
N GLN A 260 25.88 2.76 -13.58
CA GLN A 260 27.25 2.37 -13.21
C GLN A 260 27.36 0.87 -12.90
N ILE A 261 26.24 0.15 -12.79
CA ILE A 261 26.23 -1.30 -12.61
C ILE A 261 26.50 -1.95 -13.97
N VAL A 262 27.72 -2.46 -14.12
CA VAL A 262 28.25 -3.00 -15.38
C VAL A 262 27.58 -4.33 -15.74
N LYS A 263 27.26 -4.46 -17.03
CA LYS A 263 26.72 -5.65 -17.70
C LYS A 263 27.51 -6.91 -17.34
N LEU A 264 26.87 -7.87 -16.67
CA LEU A 264 27.37 -9.24 -16.58
C LEU A 264 27.08 -10.04 -17.85
N ASN A 265 26.06 -9.64 -18.63
CA ASN A 265 25.61 -10.28 -19.87
C ASN A 265 24.92 -9.22 -20.76
N PRO A 266 25.15 -9.16 -22.09
CA PRO A 266 24.42 -8.28 -23.00
C PRO A 266 22.89 -8.36 -22.93
N ALA A 267 22.34 -9.50 -22.49
CA ALA A 267 20.90 -9.72 -22.34
C ALA A 267 20.31 -9.17 -21.03
N TYR A 268 21.12 -8.79 -20.04
CA TYR A 268 20.64 -8.40 -18.72
C TYR A 268 21.31 -7.11 -18.21
N HIS A 269 20.51 -6.08 -18.02
CA HIS A 269 20.88 -4.82 -17.39
C HIS A 269 20.42 -4.81 -15.94
N GLY A 270 21.35 -4.96 -14.97
CA GLY A 270 21.01 -4.93 -13.55
C GLY A 270 21.95 -5.74 -12.66
N LEU A 271 21.42 -6.23 -11.53
CA LEU A 271 22.17 -6.92 -10.48
C LEU A 271 21.84 -8.42 -10.43
N ARG A 272 22.85 -9.25 -10.15
CA ARG A 272 22.66 -10.65 -9.73
C ARG A 272 22.72 -10.72 -8.20
N MET A 273 21.66 -11.21 -7.58
CA MET A 273 21.57 -11.46 -6.13
C MET A 273 21.57 -12.96 -5.86
N ASN A 274 22.57 -13.43 -5.11
CA ASN A 274 22.64 -14.80 -4.62
C ASN A 274 22.22 -14.83 -3.14
N PHE A 275 21.30 -15.72 -2.80
CA PHE A 275 20.85 -15.96 -1.44
C PHE A 275 21.55 -17.19 -0.88
N TYR A 276 21.96 -17.11 0.37
CA TYR A 276 22.68 -18.15 1.09
C TYR A 276 21.88 -18.52 2.35
N ALA A 277 21.92 -19.79 2.77
CA ALA A 277 21.19 -20.24 3.97
C ALA A 277 21.82 -19.74 5.29
N GLY A 278 23.07 -19.28 5.24
CA GLY A 278 23.82 -18.75 6.37
C GLY A 278 24.54 -17.44 6.04
N ASN A 279 24.98 -16.75 7.10
CA ASN A 279 25.62 -15.43 6.99
C ASN A 279 27.14 -15.50 6.70
N SER A 280 27.74 -16.70 6.70
CA SER A 280 29.16 -16.89 6.41
C SER A 280 29.47 -16.96 4.91
N PHE A 281 28.45 -17.06 4.05
CA PHE A 281 28.58 -17.27 2.60
C PHE A 281 29.35 -18.54 2.20
N GLU A 282 29.61 -19.43 3.16
CA GLU A 282 30.30 -20.71 2.94
C GLU A 282 29.32 -21.82 2.52
N GLU A 283 28.06 -21.66 2.88
CA GLU A 283 26.99 -22.55 2.44
C GLU A 283 26.71 -22.36 0.95
N GLY A 284 26.14 -23.38 0.29
CA GLY A 284 25.76 -23.27 -1.11
C GLY A 284 24.72 -22.15 -1.35
N ILE A 285 24.67 -21.65 -2.58
CA ILE A 285 23.62 -20.73 -3.02
C ILE A 285 22.27 -21.46 -2.96
N VAL A 286 21.31 -20.93 -2.20
CA VAL A 286 19.95 -21.50 -2.08
C VAL A 286 18.98 -20.90 -3.08
N ALA A 287 19.22 -19.67 -3.54
CA ALA A 287 18.46 -19.05 -4.61
C ALA A 287 19.31 -18.00 -5.35
N THR A 288 19.01 -17.76 -6.61
CA THR A 288 19.59 -16.66 -7.40
C THR A 288 18.47 -15.88 -8.07
N SER A 289 18.55 -14.55 -8.00
CA SER A 289 17.60 -13.64 -8.63
C SER A 289 18.35 -12.58 -9.44
N PHE A 290 17.75 -12.13 -10.54
CA PHE A 290 18.27 -11.07 -11.40
C PHE A 290 17.33 -9.87 -11.32
N TRP A 291 17.84 -8.74 -10.84
CA TRP A 291 17.05 -7.54 -10.60
C TRP A 291 17.41 -6.54 -11.70
N LYS A 292 16.39 -6.06 -12.43
CA LYS A 292 16.55 -5.00 -13.44
C LYS A 292 17.04 -3.72 -12.76
N ASP A 293 17.77 -2.89 -13.50
CA ASP A 293 18.11 -1.54 -13.01
C ASP A 293 16.82 -0.75 -12.71
N SER A 294 16.76 -0.11 -11.54
CA SER A 294 15.67 0.76 -11.09
C SER A 294 15.33 1.94 -12.02
N HIS A 295 16.13 2.19 -13.06
CA HIS A 295 15.90 3.23 -14.07
C HIS A 295 15.30 2.72 -15.39
N ILE A 296 14.99 1.42 -15.50
CA ILE A 296 14.42 0.79 -16.71
C ILE A 296 13.11 0.09 -16.37
#